data_AF-W9VNY8-F1
#
_entry.id   AF-W9VNY8-F1
#
_cell.length_a   1.000
_cell.length_b   1.000
_cell.length_c   1.000
_cell.angle_alpha   90.00
_cell.angle_beta   90.00
_cell.angle_gamma   90.00
#
_symmetry.space_group_name_H-M   'P 1'
#
loop_
_entity.id
_entity.type
_entity.pdbx_description
1 polymer ?
#
loop_
_entity_poly.entity_id
_entity_poly.type
_entity_poly.pdbx_seq_one_letter_code
_entity_poly.pdbx_strand_id
1 'polypeptide(L)'
;MRLQFLPYNPSKDSYDLDETAEESPQQHAARVYHRKAKLLRKTASNSQKSAANRAQHSALKAKLGGGLPRSEAVVCGDKSSNVLATSDTTVPGPVTVLGAGRIDPFDSYCTSDHSLIIHEMLDHAISFQWTLFAPNDKPESLLMAKKAVMDTAIRFPVCFHTLVYSGATHKAFHQSPIVDNTRSALLRLKSKGEALKALRKASQSSETALSDGVIFAMALLAILGYGEKVTSVTKHEKRTMAAQQDGQFYASMEYEWQHWRALIEVVKMKGGLHTIQFPGLAFAIASFDIHTSMMFQTKPAFPLFMPSLLVTCSWSTSQPGSPAMQNLSALTSGFGFLEYIGLAEAIDLLSVLRGVRDITIAFDSYQHGEPEAPPIKIIIFARNLNQHELLTLPDLSEELYPEDLGQGSPPATPRQALALYELCRLCTFVFQMTVLLPNLHDSIDVTIPYAQRIRLCLQVATTNLSLHEDPAYRDVLLWATLMTAWLVKGTSLYDWFVDFLVEHVSAARTARIDGGTASVSKWPRVRNILSSFLWLDSECLAPCALIWEEVEASQIPDEKCAIC
;
A
#
# COMPACT_ATOMS: atom_id res chain seq x y z
N MET A 1 -31.51 -16.00 0.99
CA MET A 1 -30.29 -15.83 1.81
C MET A 1 -30.22 -14.38 2.25
N ARG A 2 -30.07 -14.05 3.55
CA ARG A 2 -29.93 -12.65 4.03
C ARG A 2 -28.45 -12.30 4.16
N LEU A 3 -27.86 -11.76 3.09
CA LEU A 3 -26.58 -11.06 3.18
C LEU A 3 -26.81 -9.76 3.98
N GLN A 4 -26.26 -9.68 5.18
CA GLN A 4 -26.37 -8.48 6.03
C GLN A 4 -25.37 -7.41 5.56
N PHE A 5 -25.78 -6.56 4.63
CA PHE A 5 -25.10 -5.31 4.32
C PHE A 5 -25.52 -4.23 5.33
N LEU A 6 -24.57 -3.63 6.04
CA LEU A 6 -24.89 -2.63 7.05
C LEU A 6 -25.64 -1.41 6.49
N PRO A 7 -26.56 -0.81 7.27
CA PRO A 7 -26.99 0.56 7.06
C PRO A 7 -25.92 1.53 7.56
N TYR A 8 -25.33 2.31 6.64
CA TYR A 8 -24.44 3.42 6.97
C TYR A 8 -25.10 4.37 7.99
N ASN A 9 -24.51 4.49 9.18
CA ASN A 9 -25.00 5.36 10.25
C ASN A 9 -23.86 6.23 10.79
N PRO A 10 -23.72 7.50 10.34
CA PRO A 10 -22.57 8.35 10.64
C PRO A 10 -22.53 8.89 12.09
N SER A 11 -23.22 8.24 13.03
CA SER A 11 -23.42 8.72 14.41
C SER A 11 -23.10 7.70 15.50
N LYS A 12 -22.70 6.48 15.14
CA LYS A 12 -22.30 5.42 16.08
C LYS A 12 -21.23 4.52 15.46
N ASP A 13 -19.99 4.99 15.48
CA ASP A 13 -18.78 4.16 15.33
C ASP A 13 -17.69 4.77 16.23
N SER A 14 -17.85 4.56 17.54
CA SER A 14 -16.75 4.63 18.50
C SER A 14 -16.54 3.22 19.00
N TYR A 15 -15.30 2.71 18.91
CA TYR A 15 -14.87 1.40 19.37
C TYR A 15 -15.67 0.87 20.58
N ASP A 16 -16.35 -0.26 20.40
CA ASP A 16 -16.95 -1.02 21.51
C ASP A 16 -15.82 -1.63 22.35
N LEU A 17 -15.31 -0.83 23.28
CA LEU A 17 -14.50 -1.29 24.40
C LEU A 17 -15.44 -1.49 25.60
N ASP A 18 -15.66 -2.76 25.93
CA ASP A 18 -16.10 -3.32 27.21
C ASP A 18 -16.96 -2.40 28.12
N GLU A 19 -18.28 -2.62 28.12
CA GLU A 19 -19.27 -1.89 28.95
C GLU A 19 -19.10 -2.09 30.48
N THR A 20 -18.05 -2.75 30.96
CA THR A 20 -17.79 -2.98 32.40
C THR A 20 -16.62 -2.20 33.01
N ALA A 21 -15.88 -1.41 32.22
CA ALA A 21 -14.79 -0.58 32.74
C ALA A 21 -15.28 0.66 33.51
N GLU A 22 -14.97 0.75 34.81
CA GLU A 22 -15.29 1.93 35.63
C GLU A 22 -14.63 3.21 35.05
N GLU A 23 -15.42 4.29 34.94
CA GLU A 23 -14.97 5.52 34.29
C GLU A 23 -13.79 6.16 35.02
N SER A 24 -12.63 6.24 34.36
CA SER A 24 -11.46 6.94 34.90
C SER A 24 -11.81 8.38 35.31
N PRO A 25 -11.34 8.87 36.49
CA PRO A 25 -11.57 10.25 36.93
C PRO A 25 -11.17 11.31 35.89
N GLN A 26 -10.19 11.01 35.04
CA GLN A 26 -9.77 11.89 33.93
C GLN A 26 -10.82 11.98 32.82
N GLN A 27 -11.49 10.88 32.49
CA GLN A 27 -12.59 10.85 31.50
C GLN A 27 -13.85 11.54 32.04
N HIS A 28 -14.12 11.43 33.35
CA HIS A 28 -15.19 12.19 34.00
C HIS A 28 -14.89 13.70 33.98
N ALA A 29 -13.68 14.11 34.37
CA ALA A 29 -13.25 15.50 34.34
C ALA A 29 -13.32 16.12 32.93
N ALA A 30 -12.86 15.39 31.90
CA ALA A 30 -12.94 15.81 30.51
C ALA A 30 -14.39 16.03 30.04
N ARG A 31 -15.32 15.11 30.37
CA ARG A 31 -16.75 15.26 30.05
C ARG A 31 -17.40 16.43 30.77
N VAL A 32 -17.09 16.64 32.05
CA VAL A 32 -17.59 17.80 32.81
C VAL A 32 -17.06 19.11 32.21
N TYR A 33 -15.79 19.17 31.83
CA TYR A 33 -15.19 20.33 31.16
C TYR A 33 -15.87 20.62 29.82
N HIS A 34 -16.02 19.62 28.94
CA HIS A 34 -16.74 19.77 27.66
C HIS A 34 -18.19 20.19 27.85
N ARG A 35 -18.92 19.64 28.84
CA ARG A 35 -20.30 20.04 29.15
C ARG A 35 -20.38 21.51 29.60
N LYS A 36 -19.45 21.96 30.44
CA LYS A 36 -19.37 23.35 30.91
C LYS A 36 -19.01 24.32 29.77
N ALA A 37 -18.04 23.96 28.93
CA ALA A 37 -17.67 24.73 27.74
C ALA A 37 -18.82 24.83 26.71
N LYS A 38 -19.59 23.74 26.50
CA LYS A 38 -20.76 23.72 25.62
C LYS A 38 -21.90 24.60 26.14
N LEU A 39 -22.11 24.66 27.46
CA LEU A 39 -23.05 25.61 28.07
C LEU A 39 -22.61 27.07 27.85
N LEU A 40 -21.34 27.40 28.10
CA LEU A 40 -20.80 28.76 27.93
C LEU A 40 -20.88 29.25 26.47
N ARG A 41 -20.64 28.37 25.49
CA ARG A 41 -20.86 28.72 24.07
C ARG A 41 -22.34 28.97 23.75
N LYS A 42 -23.27 28.24 24.38
CA LYS A 42 -24.72 28.41 24.18
C LYS A 42 -25.26 29.69 24.81
N THR A 43 -24.73 30.11 25.98
CA THR A 43 -25.08 31.42 26.57
C THR A 43 -24.52 32.58 25.75
N ALA A 44 -23.26 32.50 25.28
CA ALA A 44 -22.67 33.52 24.42
C ALA A 44 -23.45 33.73 23.09
N SER A 45 -23.89 32.64 22.45
CA SER A 45 -24.68 32.69 21.21
C SER A 45 -26.06 33.36 21.41
N ASN A 46 -26.70 33.15 22.57
CA ASN A 46 -27.96 33.82 22.89
C ASN A 46 -27.79 35.33 23.14
N SER A 47 -26.68 35.75 23.74
CA SER A 47 -26.35 37.18 23.93
C SER A 47 -26.06 37.91 22.61
N GLN A 48 -25.48 37.25 21.62
CA GLN A 48 -25.27 37.85 20.29
C GLN A 48 -26.58 38.03 19.51
N LYS A 49 -27.54 37.10 19.66
CA LYS A 49 -28.86 37.19 19.00
C LYS A 49 -29.73 38.35 19.54
N SER A 50 -29.63 38.69 20.83
CA SER A 50 -30.36 39.84 21.38
C SER A 50 -29.76 41.18 20.94
N ALA A 51 -28.45 41.26 20.72
CA ALA A 51 -27.79 42.45 20.20
C ALA A 51 -28.15 42.72 18.72
N ALA A 52 -28.17 41.68 17.88
CA ALA A 52 -28.49 41.80 16.45
C ALA A 52 -29.91 42.36 16.20
N ASN A 53 -30.91 41.90 16.97
CA ASN A 53 -32.29 42.39 16.84
C ASN A 53 -32.47 43.85 17.27
N ARG A 54 -31.54 44.42 18.06
CA ARG A 54 -31.61 45.84 18.46
C ARG A 54 -31.03 46.78 17.39
N ALA A 55 -30.15 46.29 16.52
CA ALA A 55 -29.53 47.06 15.45
C ALA A 55 -30.41 47.20 14.18
N GLN A 56 -31.33 46.26 13.94
CA GLN A 56 -32.19 46.30 12.75
C GLN A 56 -33.31 47.37 12.80
N HIS A 57 -33.60 47.94 13.99
CA HIS A 57 -34.65 48.96 14.14
C HIS A 57 -34.19 50.41 13.88
N SER A 58 -32.90 50.67 13.64
CA SER A 58 -32.36 52.03 13.41
C SER A 58 -31.97 52.33 11.95
N ALA A 59 -31.97 51.34 11.05
CA ALA A 59 -31.44 51.47 9.69
C ALA A 59 -32.50 51.78 8.59
N LEU A 60 -33.76 52.04 8.95
CA LEU A 60 -34.83 52.40 8.01
C LEU A 60 -35.07 53.93 7.95
N LYS A 61 -34.00 54.73 7.79
CA LYS A 61 -34.15 56.18 7.55
C LYS A 61 -33.00 56.87 6.80
N ALA A 62 -32.49 56.25 5.72
CA ALA A 62 -31.63 56.94 4.74
C ALA A 62 -31.69 56.28 3.35
N LYS A 63 -32.57 56.80 2.48
CA LYS A 63 -32.52 56.60 1.02
C LYS A 63 -32.84 57.92 0.35
N LEU A 64 -31.89 58.48 -0.41
CA LEU A 64 -32.06 59.33 -1.60
C LEU A 64 -30.70 59.91 -2.01
N GLY A 65 -30.32 59.79 -3.30
CA GLY A 65 -29.24 60.59 -3.89
C GLY A 65 -28.18 59.85 -4.74
N GLY A 66 -28.48 59.68 -6.04
CA GLY A 66 -27.59 60.03 -7.16
C GLY A 66 -26.28 59.26 -7.48
N GLY A 67 -26.08 58.98 -8.78
CA GLY A 67 -24.78 59.15 -9.45
C GLY A 67 -23.98 57.90 -9.89
N LEU A 68 -23.78 57.78 -11.22
CA LEU A 68 -22.61 57.13 -11.87
C LEU A 68 -21.36 58.07 -11.76
N PRO A 69 -20.09 57.71 -12.12
CA PRO A 69 -19.66 56.64 -13.04
C PRO A 69 -18.34 55.85 -12.75
N ARG A 70 -18.12 54.81 -13.57
CA ARG A 70 -16.89 54.21 -14.17
C ARG A 70 -15.48 54.78 -13.84
N SER A 71 -14.55 53.88 -13.48
CA SER A 71 -13.09 53.92 -13.76
C SER A 71 -12.51 52.49 -13.64
N GLU A 72 -11.92 51.89 -14.68
CA GLU A 72 -10.47 51.78 -14.98
C GLU A 72 -9.62 51.02 -13.94
N ALA A 73 -8.98 49.93 -14.39
CA ALA A 73 -8.12 49.06 -13.58
C ALA A 73 -6.66 49.17 -14.05
N VAL A 74 -5.75 49.31 -13.08
CA VAL A 74 -4.33 49.60 -13.29
C VAL A 74 -3.52 48.33 -13.53
N VAL A 75 -2.58 48.41 -14.49
CA VAL A 75 -1.54 47.40 -14.73
C VAL A 75 -0.41 47.57 -13.72
N CYS A 76 0.06 46.48 -13.13
CA CYS A 76 1.42 46.40 -12.59
C CYS A 76 1.91 44.94 -12.66
N GLY A 77 3.20 44.73 -12.92
CA GLY A 77 3.78 43.39 -12.97
C GLY A 77 5.31 43.42 -13.02
N ASP A 78 5.90 42.28 -12.67
CA ASP A 78 7.30 41.87 -12.88
C ASP A 78 7.26 40.32 -13.01
N LYS A 79 7.90 39.66 -14.00
CA LYS A 79 9.36 39.46 -14.23
C LYS A 79 10.03 38.76 -13.03
N SER A 80 10.81 37.67 -13.15
CA SER A 80 11.39 36.90 -14.28
C SER A 80 11.93 35.54 -13.73
N SER A 81 12.30 34.47 -14.44
CA SER A 81 12.38 34.12 -15.89
C SER A 81 12.44 32.58 -16.09
N ASN A 82 12.08 32.11 -17.30
CA ASN A 82 12.75 31.15 -18.24
C ASN A 82 13.61 29.99 -17.68
N VAL A 83 13.63 28.77 -18.26
CA VAL A 83 13.90 28.37 -19.67
C VAL A 83 13.39 26.92 -19.88
N LEU A 84 13.04 26.35 -21.06
CA LEU A 84 12.42 26.81 -22.32
C LEU A 84 12.25 25.56 -23.24
N ALA A 85 11.06 25.27 -23.79
CA ALA A 85 10.89 24.26 -24.85
C ALA A 85 9.66 24.53 -25.75
N THR A 86 9.95 25.07 -26.94
CA THR A 86 9.19 24.99 -28.21
C THR A 86 7.66 24.95 -28.17
N SER A 87 7.04 26.08 -28.47
CA SER A 87 5.65 26.20 -28.93
C SER A 87 5.51 25.91 -30.43
N ASP A 88 4.68 24.94 -30.80
CA ASP A 88 4.03 24.92 -32.12
C ASP A 88 2.56 25.31 -31.96
N THR A 89 2.16 26.39 -32.63
CA THR A 89 0.83 27.02 -32.49
C THR A 89 -0.22 26.24 -33.26
N THR A 90 -0.59 25.07 -32.73
CA THR A 90 -1.66 24.25 -33.30
C THR A 90 -3.01 24.88 -32.95
N VAL A 91 -3.78 25.28 -33.98
CA VAL A 91 -5.18 25.70 -33.83
C VAL A 91 -5.95 24.60 -33.09
N PRO A 92 -6.75 24.90 -32.04
CA PRO A 92 -7.50 23.89 -31.31
C PRO A 92 -8.55 23.24 -32.23
N GLY A 93 -8.22 22.06 -32.73
CA GLY A 93 -9.15 21.23 -33.52
C GLY A 93 -10.37 20.81 -32.69
N PRO A 94 -11.47 20.38 -33.33
CA PRO A 94 -12.74 20.09 -32.65
C PRO A 94 -12.68 19.03 -31.54
N VAL A 95 -11.58 18.26 -31.47
CA VAL A 95 -11.29 17.27 -30.42
C VAL A 95 -11.12 17.92 -29.03
N THR A 96 -10.56 19.14 -28.92
CA THR A 96 -10.29 19.76 -27.60
C THR A 96 -11.55 20.31 -26.93
N VAL A 97 -12.54 20.77 -27.71
CA VAL A 97 -13.80 21.32 -27.18
C VAL A 97 -14.77 20.23 -26.74
N LEU A 98 -14.72 19.05 -27.39
CA LEU A 98 -15.49 17.86 -27.01
C LEU A 98 -14.82 17.02 -25.91
N GLY A 99 -13.61 17.39 -25.47
CA GLY A 99 -12.79 16.59 -24.55
C GLY A 99 -13.06 16.76 -23.05
N ALA A 100 -13.70 17.86 -22.63
CA ALA A 100 -13.87 18.21 -21.20
C ALA A 100 -14.98 17.41 -20.46
N GLY A 101 -15.62 16.47 -21.15
CA GLY A 101 -16.66 15.61 -20.61
C GLY A 101 -17.38 14.97 -21.78
N ARG A 102 -17.22 13.64 -21.94
CA ARG A 102 -17.93 12.86 -22.94
C ARG A 102 -19.41 12.77 -22.56
N ILE A 103 -20.15 13.82 -22.92
CA ILE A 103 -21.61 13.82 -22.92
C ILE A 103 -22.04 12.59 -23.72
N ASP A 104 -22.90 11.76 -23.14
CA ASP A 104 -23.52 10.66 -23.87
C ASP A 104 -24.64 11.27 -24.73
N PRO A 105 -24.49 11.32 -26.07
CA PRO A 105 -25.47 11.97 -26.92
C PRO A 105 -26.74 11.12 -27.13
N PHE A 106 -26.78 9.91 -26.57
CA PHE A 106 -27.88 8.94 -26.71
C PHE A 106 -28.64 8.66 -25.41
N ASP A 107 -28.23 9.28 -24.28
CA ASP A 107 -28.80 9.06 -22.93
C ASP A 107 -28.90 7.55 -22.57
N SER A 108 -27.82 6.81 -22.85
CA SER A 108 -27.74 5.34 -22.74
C SER A 108 -27.57 4.84 -21.30
N TYR A 109 -27.32 5.74 -20.34
CA TYR A 109 -27.13 5.39 -18.94
C TYR A 109 -28.44 5.03 -18.24
N CYS A 110 -28.35 4.35 -17.09
CA CYS A 110 -29.51 3.90 -16.32
C CYS A 110 -30.40 5.01 -15.73
N THR A 111 -30.02 6.28 -15.89
CA THR A 111 -30.73 7.47 -15.40
C THR A 111 -30.55 8.62 -16.39
N SER A 112 -31.56 9.46 -16.57
CA SER A 112 -31.53 10.63 -17.45
C SER A 112 -31.12 11.92 -16.73
N ASP A 113 -30.73 12.95 -17.49
CA ASP A 113 -30.34 14.29 -17.02
C ASP A 113 -29.15 14.30 -16.04
N HIS A 114 -28.01 13.79 -16.50
CA HIS A 114 -26.76 13.80 -15.76
C HIS A 114 -25.99 15.13 -15.92
N SER A 115 -25.64 15.76 -14.81
CA SER A 115 -24.72 16.89 -14.81
C SER A 115 -23.33 16.49 -15.32
N LEU A 116 -22.69 17.33 -16.16
CA LEU A 116 -21.39 17.09 -16.82
C LEU A 116 -20.30 16.46 -15.93
N ILE A 117 -20.22 16.87 -14.65
CA ILE A 117 -19.27 16.32 -13.68
C ILE A 117 -19.37 14.78 -13.55
N ILE A 118 -20.55 14.18 -13.72
CA ILE A 118 -20.77 12.73 -13.64
C ILE A 118 -20.08 12.02 -14.82
N HIS A 119 -20.22 12.55 -16.03
CA HIS A 119 -19.53 12.04 -17.23
C HIS A 119 -18.02 12.17 -17.08
N GLU A 120 -17.56 13.29 -16.54
CA GLU A 120 -16.14 13.53 -16.27
C GLU A 120 -15.56 12.52 -15.26
N MET A 121 -16.28 12.22 -14.17
CA MET A 121 -15.82 11.22 -13.19
C MET A 121 -15.83 9.80 -13.77
N LEU A 122 -16.85 9.45 -14.57
CA LEU A 122 -16.93 8.15 -15.22
C LEU A 122 -15.79 7.94 -16.22
N ASP A 123 -15.51 8.94 -17.08
CA ASP A 123 -14.38 8.88 -18.01
C ASP A 123 -13.04 8.79 -17.28
N HIS A 124 -12.90 9.50 -16.15
CA HIS A 124 -11.70 9.45 -15.32
C HIS A 124 -11.48 8.05 -14.71
N ALA A 125 -12.52 7.42 -14.14
CA ALA A 125 -12.42 6.05 -13.61
C ALA A 125 -12.01 5.04 -14.70
N ILE A 126 -12.64 5.14 -15.88
CA ILE A 126 -12.38 4.28 -17.04
C ILE A 126 -10.97 4.51 -17.61
N SER A 127 -10.48 5.75 -17.61
CA SER A 127 -9.22 6.12 -18.26
C SER A 127 -7.97 5.98 -17.40
N PHE A 128 -8.08 6.07 -16.08
CA PHE A 128 -6.93 6.05 -15.18
C PHE A 128 -6.91 4.83 -14.24
N GLN A 129 -8.05 4.42 -13.68
CA GLN A 129 -8.08 3.33 -12.69
C GLN A 129 -8.22 1.96 -13.35
N TRP A 130 -9.23 1.74 -14.20
CA TRP A 130 -9.45 0.38 -14.73
C TRP A 130 -8.38 -0.08 -15.71
N THR A 131 -7.70 0.86 -16.37
CA THR A 131 -6.53 0.60 -17.22
C THR A 131 -5.35 -0.02 -16.47
N LEU A 132 -5.29 0.07 -15.14
CA LEU A 132 -4.29 -0.65 -14.32
C LEU A 132 -4.44 -2.17 -14.44
N PHE A 133 -5.68 -2.67 -14.59
CA PHE A 133 -6.00 -4.10 -14.68
C PHE A 133 -6.08 -4.62 -16.13
N ALA A 134 -5.74 -3.78 -17.12
CA ALA A 134 -5.56 -4.22 -18.50
C ALA A 134 -4.26 -5.04 -18.63
N PRO A 135 -4.25 -6.16 -19.39
CA PRO A 135 -3.15 -7.14 -19.37
C PRO A 135 -1.81 -6.60 -19.90
N ASN A 136 -1.82 -5.49 -20.61
CA ASN A 136 -0.66 -4.75 -21.08
C ASN A 136 -1.11 -3.35 -21.54
N ASP A 137 -0.14 -2.50 -21.89
CA ASP A 137 -0.38 -1.11 -22.31
C ASP A 137 -0.57 -0.92 -23.83
N LYS A 138 -0.78 -2.01 -24.59
CA LYS A 138 -1.10 -1.89 -26.02
C LYS A 138 -2.45 -1.19 -26.18
N PRO A 139 -2.61 -0.24 -27.13
CA PRO A 139 -3.85 0.51 -27.32
C PRO A 139 -5.11 -0.35 -27.45
N GLU A 140 -5.00 -1.52 -28.10
CA GLU A 140 -6.10 -2.48 -28.25
C GLU A 140 -6.54 -3.08 -26.91
N SER A 141 -5.59 -3.51 -26.05
CA SER A 141 -5.88 -4.07 -24.73
C SER A 141 -6.52 -3.02 -23.81
N LEU A 142 -6.02 -1.79 -23.86
CA LEU A 142 -6.60 -0.65 -23.13
C LEU A 142 -8.01 -0.33 -23.64
N LEU A 143 -8.25 -0.35 -24.96
CA LEU A 143 -9.57 -0.11 -25.54
C LEU A 143 -10.58 -1.19 -25.16
N MET A 144 -10.19 -2.47 -25.18
CA MET A 144 -11.04 -3.57 -24.73
C MET A 144 -11.42 -3.44 -23.25
N ALA A 145 -10.47 -3.09 -22.39
CA ALA A 145 -10.72 -2.85 -20.97
C ALA A 145 -11.71 -1.68 -20.76
N LYS A 146 -11.50 -0.54 -21.45
CA LYS A 146 -12.40 0.62 -21.39
C LYS A 146 -13.82 0.27 -21.87
N LYS A 147 -13.94 -0.47 -22.98
CA LYS A 147 -15.24 -0.93 -23.50
C LYS A 147 -15.97 -1.83 -22.50
N ALA A 148 -15.28 -2.83 -21.92
CA ALA A 148 -15.91 -3.76 -20.98
C ALA A 148 -16.47 -3.07 -19.72
N VAL A 149 -15.78 -2.04 -19.20
CA VAL A 149 -16.29 -1.21 -18.11
C VAL A 149 -17.50 -0.40 -18.55
N MET A 150 -17.42 0.28 -19.70
CA MET A 150 -18.51 1.11 -20.22
C MET A 150 -19.79 0.29 -20.48
N ASP A 151 -19.66 -0.85 -21.17
CA ASP A 151 -20.76 -1.79 -21.41
C ASP A 151 -21.39 -2.29 -20.10
N THR A 152 -20.63 -2.35 -19.00
CA THR A 152 -21.13 -2.77 -17.68
C THR A 152 -21.76 -1.60 -16.91
N ALA A 153 -21.20 -0.39 -17.01
CA ALA A 153 -21.81 0.83 -16.48
C ALA A 153 -23.19 1.08 -17.08
N ILE A 154 -23.35 0.86 -18.39
CA ILE A 154 -24.62 0.97 -19.12
C ILE A 154 -25.62 -0.10 -18.67
N ARG A 155 -25.19 -1.36 -18.53
CA ARG A 155 -26.09 -2.49 -18.20
C ARG A 155 -26.50 -2.57 -16.73
N PHE A 156 -25.67 -2.08 -15.81
CA PHE A 156 -25.85 -2.29 -14.38
C PHE A 156 -25.81 -0.96 -13.59
N PRO A 157 -26.95 -0.47 -13.05
CA PRO A 157 -27.01 0.78 -12.30
C PRO A 157 -26.03 0.83 -11.11
N VAL A 158 -25.80 -0.33 -10.47
CA VAL A 158 -24.83 -0.45 -9.37
C VAL A 158 -23.41 -0.13 -9.82
N CYS A 159 -23.01 -0.59 -11.02
CA CYS A 159 -21.68 -0.34 -11.58
C CYS A 159 -21.52 1.13 -11.99
N PHE A 160 -22.55 1.74 -12.59
CA PHE A 160 -22.56 3.17 -12.91
C PHE A 160 -22.28 4.03 -11.67
N HIS A 161 -23.04 3.85 -10.58
CA HIS A 161 -22.85 4.63 -9.36
C HIS A 161 -21.49 4.36 -8.68
N THR A 162 -20.99 3.11 -8.68
CA THR A 162 -19.66 2.83 -8.11
C THR A 162 -18.52 3.37 -8.96
N LEU A 163 -18.63 3.41 -10.29
CA LEU A 163 -17.62 4.01 -11.16
C LEU A 163 -17.55 5.53 -11.00
N VAL A 164 -18.71 6.21 -10.91
CA VAL A 164 -18.76 7.65 -10.63
C VAL A 164 -18.17 7.97 -9.25
N TYR A 165 -18.46 7.15 -8.24
CA TYR A 165 -17.83 7.24 -6.91
C TYR A 165 -16.31 7.03 -6.96
N SER A 166 -15.86 6.01 -7.70
CA SER A 166 -14.44 5.68 -7.89
C SER A 166 -13.67 6.82 -8.54
N GLY A 167 -14.13 7.29 -9.70
CA GLY A 167 -13.48 8.38 -10.43
C GLY A 167 -13.48 9.69 -9.65
N ALA A 168 -14.56 10.00 -8.92
CA ALA A 168 -14.62 11.16 -8.04
C ALA A 168 -13.64 11.08 -6.86
N THR A 169 -13.39 9.88 -6.33
CA THR A 169 -12.47 9.63 -5.21
C THR A 169 -11.02 9.70 -5.66
N HIS A 170 -10.67 8.97 -6.72
CA HIS A 170 -9.34 9.00 -7.32
C HIS A 170 -8.97 10.40 -7.83
N LYS A 171 -9.87 11.10 -8.52
CA LYS A 171 -9.62 12.48 -8.96
C LYS A 171 -9.46 13.44 -7.79
N ALA A 172 -10.28 13.33 -6.75
CA ALA A 172 -10.18 14.19 -5.57
C ALA A 172 -8.85 13.99 -4.83
N PHE A 173 -8.35 12.76 -4.74
CA PHE A 173 -7.04 12.45 -4.17
C PHE A 173 -5.91 13.18 -4.91
N HIS A 174 -5.78 12.94 -6.22
CA HIS A 174 -4.71 13.50 -7.06
C HIS A 174 -4.82 15.02 -7.30
N GLN A 175 -5.96 15.65 -7.00
CA GLN A 175 -6.16 17.11 -7.11
C GLN A 175 -6.15 17.86 -5.77
N SER A 176 -6.14 17.16 -4.64
CA SER A 176 -6.09 17.76 -3.31
C SER A 176 -4.63 18.12 -2.95
N PRO A 177 -4.37 19.16 -2.13
CA PRO A 177 -5.30 20.17 -1.61
C PRO A 177 -5.51 21.34 -2.59
N ILE A 178 -4.98 21.26 -3.82
CA ILE A 178 -4.91 22.35 -4.80
C ILE A 178 -6.31 22.79 -5.27
N VAL A 179 -7.26 21.85 -5.38
CA VAL A 179 -8.63 22.09 -5.87
C VAL A 179 -9.66 21.94 -4.75
N ASP A 180 -10.66 22.84 -4.72
CA ASP A 180 -11.83 22.70 -3.84
C ASP A 180 -12.66 21.46 -4.23
N ASN A 181 -12.53 20.42 -3.40
CA ASN A 181 -13.22 19.16 -3.58
C ASN A 181 -14.60 19.10 -2.92
N THR A 182 -15.18 20.21 -2.42
CA THR A 182 -16.49 20.22 -1.74
C THR A 182 -17.61 19.67 -2.62
N ARG A 183 -17.66 20.07 -3.90
CA ARG A 183 -18.64 19.54 -4.87
C ARG A 183 -18.40 18.04 -5.17
N SER A 184 -17.14 17.62 -5.25
CA SER A 184 -16.76 16.21 -5.40
C SER A 184 -17.17 15.39 -4.16
N ALA A 185 -17.02 15.92 -2.94
CA ALA A 185 -17.42 15.23 -1.70
C ALA A 185 -18.92 14.92 -1.66
N LEU A 186 -19.76 15.89 -2.04
CA LEU A 186 -21.21 15.68 -2.17
C LEU A 186 -21.54 14.66 -3.27
N LEU A 187 -20.85 14.69 -4.40
CA LEU A 187 -21.01 13.70 -5.47
C LEU A 187 -20.60 12.29 -5.03
N ARG A 188 -19.49 12.16 -4.31
CA ARG A 188 -18.99 10.89 -3.75
C ARG A 188 -20.01 10.30 -2.78
N LEU A 189 -20.46 11.08 -1.81
CA LEU A 189 -21.47 10.65 -0.82
C LEU A 189 -22.79 10.23 -1.49
N LYS A 190 -23.29 11.03 -2.46
CA LYS A 190 -24.51 10.69 -3.23
C LYS A 190 -24.31 9.39 -4.00
N SER A 191 -23.21 9.24 -4.72
CA SER A 191 -22.93 8.08 -5.58
C SER A 191 -22.74 6.80 -4.77
N LYS A 192 -22.02 6.84 -3.64
CA LYS A 192 -21.94 5.74 -2.67
C LYS A 192 -23.33 5.35 -2.13
N GLY A 193 -24.17 6.34 -1.82
CA GLY A 193 -25.54 6.13 -1.36
C GLY A 193 -26.44 5.42 -2.39
N GLU A 194 -26.41 5.86 -3.65
CA GLU A 194 -27.16 5.19 -4.73
C GLU A 194 -26.58 3.81 -5.08
N ALA A 195 -25.25 3.65 -5.08
CA ALA A 195 -24.60 2.35 -5.25
C ALA A 195 -25.05 1.33 -4.20
N LEU A 196 -25.10 1.71 -2.91
CA LEU A 196 -25.56 0.81 -1.84
C LEU A 196 -27.05 0.45 -1.96
N LYS A 197 -27.91 1.37 -2.42
CA LYS A 197 -29.31 1.07 -2.73
C LYS A 197 -29.44 0.08 -3.90
N ALA A 198 -28.71 0.34 -4.99
CA ALA A 198 -28.70 -0.51 -6.17
C ALA A 198 -28.15 -1.91 -5.86
N LEU A 199 -27.08 -2.00 -5.06
CA LEU A 199 -26.50 -3.25 -4.58
C LEU A 199 -27.53 -4.05 -3.76
N ARG A 200 -28.20 -3.43 -2.79
CA ARG A 200 -29.25 -4.11 -2.01
C ARG A 200 -30.38 -4.66 -2.87
N LYS A 201 -30.78 -3.93 -3.93
CA LYS A 201 -31.78 -4.41 -4.89
C LYS A 201 -31.25 -5.60 -5.71
N ALA A 202 -30.01 -5.53 -6.20
CA ALA A 202 -29.38 -6.60 -6.97
C ALA A 202 -29.14 -7.87 -6.13
N SER A 203 -28.88 -7.73 -4.84
CA SER A 203 -28.70 -8.85 -3.88
C SER A 203 -30.00 -9.57 -3.51
N GLN A 204 -31.18 -9.09 -3.94
CA GLN A 204 -32.47 -9.74 -3.66
C GLN A 204 -32.78 -10.89 -4.64
N SER A 205 -32.20 -10.88 -5.85
CA SER A 205 -32.31 -12.00 -6.81
C SER A 205 -31.02 -12.81 -6.82
N SER A 206 -31.16 -14.14 -6.76
CA SER A 206 -30.02 -15.06 -6.72
C SER A 206 -29.17 -15.04 -7.99
N GLU A 207 -29.78 -14.72 -9.13
CA GLU A 207 -29.10 -14.64 -10.43
C GLU A 207 -28.26 -13.37 -10.52
N THR A 208 -28.83 -12.21 -10.14
CA THR A 208 -28.11 -10.94 -10.20
C THR A 208 -27.06 -10.80 -9.09
N ALA A 209 -27.28 -11.41 -7.92
CA ALA A 209 -26.34 -11.35 -6.78
C ALA A 209 -24.96 -11.95 -7.10
N LEU A 210 -24.89 -12.94 -7.98
CA LEU A 210 -23.63 -13.60 -8.42
C LEU A 210 -23.11 -13.07 -9.77
N SER A 211 -23.72 -12.02 -10.31
CA SER A 211 -23.30 -11.39 -11.56
C SER A 211 -22.00 -10.60 -11.37
N ASP A 212 -21.16 -10.60 -12.40
CA ASP A 212 -19.85 -9.96 -12.34
C ASP A 212 -19.93 -8.44 -12.12
N GLY A 213 -21.02 -7.79 -12.56
CA GLY A 213 -21.28 -6.38 -12.28
C GLY A 213 -21.52 -6.10 -10.78
N VAL A 214 -22.24 -6.98 -10.09
CA VAL A 214 -22.43 -6.89 -8.63
C VAL A 214 -21.10 -7.13 -7.91
N ILE A 215 -20.33 -8.14 -8.31
CA ILE A 215 -19.01 -8.45 -7.77
C ILE A 215 -18.04 -7.27 -7.97
N PHE A 216 -18.04 -6.66 -9.16
CA PHE A 216 -17.24 -5.48 -9.47
C PHE A 216 -17.60 -4.27 -8.59
N ALA A 217 -18.90 -4.00 -8.44
CA ALA A 217 -19.37 -2.92 -7.58
C ALA A 217 -19.06 -3.15 -6.10
N MET A 218 -19.17 -4.40 -5.62
CA MET A 218 -18.76 -4.78 -4.26
C MET A 218 -17.25 -4.59 -4.04
N ALA A 219 -16.41 -4.93 -5.02
CA ALA A 219 -14.97 -4.69 -4.95
C ALA A 219 -14.65 -3.19 -4.84
N LEU A 220 -15.25 -2.34 -5.67
CA LEU A 220 -15.07 -0.89 -5.57
C LEU A 220 -15.56 -0.34 -4.22
N LEU A 221 -16.71 -0.80 -3.71
CA LEU A 221 -17.25 -0.37 -2.41
C LEU A 221 -16.46 -0.89 -1.20
N ALA A 222 -15.66 -1.95 -1.36
CA ALA A 222 -14.74 -2.45 -0.34
C ALA A 222 -13.41 -1.66 -0.36
N ILE A 223 -12.77 -1.60 -1.54
CA ILE A 223 -11.43 -1.01 -1.74
C ILE A 223 -11.44 0.51 -1.55
N LEU A 224 -12.54 1.18 -1.88
CA LEU A 224 -12.64 2.64 -1.70
C LEU A 224 -13.26 3.03 -0.35
N GLY A 225 -13.80 2.07 0.40
CA GLY A 225 -14.40 2.21 1.74
C GLY A 225 -14.95 3.62 2.08
N TYR A 226 -14.19 4.43 2.81
CA TYR A 226 -14.57 5.80 3.23
C TYR A 226 -14.12 6.92 2.28
N GLY A 227 -13.97 6.64 0.99
CA GLY A 227 -13.48 7.55 -0.06
C GLY A 227 -14.25 8.87 -0.19
N GLU A 228 -15.46 9.01 0.36
CA GLU A 228 -16.18 10.28 0.53
C GLU A 228 -15.47 11.27 1.48
N LYS A 229 -14.54 10.79 2.32
CA LYS A 229 -13.69 11.61 3.20
C LYS A 229 -12.29 11.87 2.65
N VAL A 230 -11.93 11.38 1.45
CA VAL A 230 -10.54 11.43 0.96
C VAL A 230 -9.94 12.85 1.01
N THR A 231 -8.74 12.93 1.56
CA THR A 231 -7.85 14.09 1.61
C THR A 231 -6.52 13.73 0.93
N SER A 232 -5.81 14.73 0.38
CA SER A 232 -4.46 14.50 -0.14
C SER A 232 -3.50 13.98 0.92
N VAL A 233 -2.64 13.04 0.52
CA VAL A 233 -1.41 12.73 1.26
C VAL A 233 -0.35 13.77 0.90
N THR A 234 0.39 14.25 1.91
CA THR A 234 1.43 15.29 1.76
C THR A 234 2.72 14.77 1.12
N LYS A 235 3.06 13.50 1.35
CA LYS A 235 4.20 12.79 0.77
C LYS A 235 3.74 11.90 -0.38
N HIS A 236 4.26 12.15 -1.58
CA HIS A 236 4.03 11.26 -2.71
C HIS A 236 5.12 10.19 -2.77
N GLU A 237 4.72 8.92 -2.85
CA GLU A 237 5.66 7.83 -3.07
C GLU A 237 6.06 7.83 -4.56
N LYS A 238 7.36 7.85 -4.82
CA LYS A 238 7.94 8.02 -6.15
C LYS A 238 8.63 6.77 -6.68
N ARG A 239 8.86 5.75 -5.82
CA ARG A 239 9.44 4.46 -6.22
C ARG A 239 8.61 3.83 -7.33
N THR A 240 9.28 3.31 -8.37
CA THR A 240 8.64 2.95 -9.65
C THR A 240 7.51 1.93 -9.46
N MET A 241 7.69 0.94 -8.58
CA MET A 241 6.67 -0.07 -8.27
C MET A 241 5.38 0.53 -7.66
N ALA A 242 5.49 1.55 -6.81
CA ALA A 242 4.31 2.23 -6.26
C ALA A 242 3.57 3.02 -7.35
N ALA A 243 4.32 3.85 -8.09
CA ALA A 243 3.76 4.74 -9.10
C ALA A 243 3.00 3.97 -10.20
N GLN A 244 3.50 2.79 -10.59
CA GLN A 244 2.92 1.96 -11.66
C GLN A 244 1.66 1.19 -11.25
N GLN A 245 1.29 1.20 -9.96
CA GLN A 245 0.05 0.60 -9.45
C GLN A 245 -0.94 1.62 -8.86
N ASP A 246 -0.69 2.92 -9.02
CA ASP A 246 -1.39 3.98 -8.25
C ASP A 246 -1.34 3.69 -6.72
N GLY A 247 -0.20 3.16 -6.28
CA GLY A 247 -0.08 2.46 -5.01
C GLY A 247 -0.29 3.34 -3.78
N GLN A 248 0.08 4.61 -3.89
CA GLN A 248 -0.14 5.62 -2.85
C GLN A 248 -1.64 5.95 -2.67
N PHE A 249 -2.43 5.96 -3.75
CA PHE A 249 -3.87 6.15 -3.65
C PHE A 249 -4.49 5.00 -2.87
N TYR A 250 -4.26 3.75 -3.30
CA TYR A 250 -4.82 2.57 -2.64
C TYR A 250 -4.34 2.43 -1.18
N ALA A 251 -3.06 2.64 -0.89
CA ALA A 251 -2.53 2.59 0.48
C ALA A 251 -3.10 3.69 1.41
N SER A 252 -3.65 4.78 0.85
CA SER A 252 -4.32 5.84 1.62
C SER A 252 -5.83 5.60 1.84
N MET A 253 -6.41 4.55 1.25
CA MET A 253 -7.84 4.26 1.40
C MET A 253 -8.12 3.55 2.73
N GLU A 254 -9.09 4.08 3.47
CA GLU A 254 -9.69 3.37 4.60
C GLU A 254 -10.69 2.34 4.05
N TYR A 255 -10.28 1.07 4.03
CA TYR A 255 -11.01 -0.06 3.43
C TYR A 255 -12.25 -0.47 4.23
N GLU A 256 -13.34 -0.83 3.54
CA GLU A 256 -14.57 -1.33 4.18
C GLU A 256 -14.56 -2.86 4.27
N TRP A 257 -14.02 -3.35 5.39
CA TRP A 257 -13.76 -4.78 5.64
C TRP A 257 -14.98 -5.68 5.55
N GLN A 258 -16.18 -5.16 5.85
CA GLN A 258 -17.40 -5.96 5.77
C GLN A 258 -17.80 -6.24 4.33
N HIS A 259 -17.64 -5.26 3.43
CA HIS A 259 -17.82 -5.47 1.99
C HIS A 259 -16.77 -6.42 1.42
N TRP A 260 -15.51 -6.33 1.88
CA TRP A 260 -14.44 -7.24 1.44
C TRP A 260 -14.73 -8.70 1.81
N ARG A 261 -15.10 -8.97 3.08
CA ARG A 261 -15.49 -10.32 3.53
C ARG A 261 -16.72 -10.85 2.78
N ALA A 262 -17.75 -10.01 2.58
CA ALA A 262 -18.93 -10.40 1.81
C ALA A 262 -18.61 -10.71 0.33
N LEU A 263 -17.68 -9.95 -0.28
CA LEU A 263 -17.23 -10.19 -1.65
C LEU A 263 -16.51 -11.53 -1.79
N ILE A 264 -15.61 -11.87 -0.87
CA ILE A 264 -14.91 -13.16 -0.86
C ILE A 264 -15.93 -14.32 -0.89
N GLU A 265 -16.94 -14.28 -0.02
CA GLU A 265 -17.97 -15.32 0.04
C GLU A 265 -18.86 -15.34 -1.21
N VAL A 266 -19.21 -14.19 -1.79
CA VAL A 266 -19.94 -14.13 -3.07
C VAL A 266 -19.14 -14.76 -4.22
N VAL A 267 -17.83 -14.48 -4.30
CA VAL A 267 -16.97 -15.09 -5.33
C VAL A 267 -16.82 -16.61 -5.11
N LYS A 268 -16.66 -17.07 -3.86
CA LYS A 268 -16.69 -18.51 -3.54
C LYS A 268 -18.00 -19.16 -3.95
N MET A 269 -19.15 -18.56 -3.62
CA MET A 269 -20.49 -19.06 -4.00
C MET A 269 -20.71 -19.11 -5.52
N LYS A 270 -20.08 -18.21 -6.29
CA LYS A 270 -20.09 -18.26 -7.77
C LYS A 270 -19.27 -19.43 -8.34
N GLY A 271 -18.33 -19.97 -7.55
CA GLY A 271 -17.40 -21.04 -7.94
C GLY A 271 -15.92 -20.64 -7.91
N GLY A 272 -15.58 -19.44 -7.45
CA GLY A 272 -14.20 -18.93 -7.37
C GLY A 272 -13.80 -18.03 -8.54
N LEU A 273 -12.58 -17.47 -8.46
CA LEU A 273 -12.10 -16.41 -9.37
C LEU A 273 -12.15 -16.78 -10.87
N HIS A 274 -11.91 -18.05 -11.21
CA HIS A 274 -11.93 -18.55 -12.59
C HIS A 274 -13.31 -18.47 -13.26
N THR A 275 -14.38 -18.27 -12.49
CA THR A 275 -15.75 -18.11 -13.02
C THR A 275 -16.08 -16.68 -13.45
N ILE A 276 -15.24 -15.71 -13.08
CA ILE A 276 -15.42 -14.29 -13.41
C ILE A 276 -15.00 -14.06 -14.87
N GLN A 277 -15.94 -13.57 -15.67
CA GLN A 277 -15.77 -13.26 -17.09
C GLN A 277 -15.44 -11.78 -17.34
N PHE A 278 -15.69 -10.90 -16.37
CA PHE A 278 -15.35 -9.48 -16.49
C PHE A 278 -13.83 -9.29 -16.64
N PRO A 279 -13.33 -8.70 -17.75
CA PRO A 279 -11.90 -8.58 -18.02
C PRO A 279 -11.15 -7.82 -16.94
N GLY A 280 -10.14 -8.47 -16.35
CA GLY A 280 -9.29 -7.91 -15.29
C GLY A 280 -9.84 -8.05 -13.86
N LEU A 281 -11.13 -8.32 -13.67
CA LEU A 281 -11.74 -8.33 -12.33
C LEU A 281 -11.23 -9.46 -11.43
N ALA A 282 -11.06 -10.67 -11.97
CA ALA A 282 -10.47 -11.79 -11.22
C ALA A 282 -9.06 -11.46 -10.70
N PHE A 283 -8.25 -10.78 -11.53
CA PHE A 283 -6.90 -10.36 -11.16
C PHE A 283 -6.91 -9.21 -10.15
N ALA A 284 -7.82 -8.24 -10.27
CA ALA A 284 -7.98 -7.15 -9.31
C ALA A 284 -8.33 -7.70 -7.92
N ILE A 285 -9.30 -8.63 -7.84
CA ILE A 285 -9.72 -9.26 -6.58
C ILE A 285 -8.57 -10.09 -5.98
N ALA A 286 -7.89 -10.92 -6.78
CA ALA A 286 -6.74 -11.69 -6.29
C ALA A 286 -5.60 -10.79 -5.78
N SER A 287 -5.29 -9.72 -6.50
CA SER A 287 -4.23 -8.78 -6.11
C SER A 287 -4.56 -8.08 -4.79
N PHE A 288 -5.82 -7.75 -4.55
CA PHE A 288 -6.27 -7.16 -3.29
C PHE A 288 -6.36 -8.19 -2.14
N ASP A 289 -6.73 -9.44 -2.44
CA ASP A 289 -6.67 -10.57 -1.50
C ASP A 289 -5.24 -10.82 -1.02
N ILE A 290 -4.27 -10.84 -1.93
CA ILE A 290 -2.84 -10.95 -1.63
C ILE A 290 -2.34 -9.73 -0.83
N HIS A 291 -2.69 -8.51 -1.25
CA HIS A 291 -2.30 -7.28 -0.55
C HIS A 291 -2.81 -7.26 0.89
N THR A 292 -4.11 -7.51 1.10
CA THR A 292 -4.71 -7.56 2.44
C THR A 292 -4.18 -8.72 3.28
N SER A 293 -3.86 -9.86 2.64
CA SER A 293 -3.19 -10.98 3.30
C SER A 293 -1.79 -10.65 3.78
N MET A 294 -1.01 -9.84 3.04
CA MET A 294 0.26 -9.28 3.55
C MET A 294 0.04 -8.34 4.73
N MET A 295 -0.99 -7.49 4.70
CA MET A 295 -1.27 -6.57 5.83
C MET A 295 -1.60 -7.31 7.13
N PHE A 296 -2.35 -8.40 7.04
CA PHE A 296 -2.82 -9.16 8.22
C PHE A 296 -2.00 -10.43 8.52
N GLN A 297 -0.96 -10.71 7.75
CA GLN A 297 -0.14 -11.93 7.84
C GLN A 297 -0.96 -13.24 7.71
N THR A 298 -2.00 -13.23 6.87
CA THR A 298 -2.90 -14.37 6.64
C THR A 298 -2.62 -15.04 5.29
N LYS A 299 -3.14 -16.26 5.08
CA LYS A 299 -3.15 -16.87 3.74
C LYS A 299 -4.24 -16.22 2.87
N PRO A 300 -4.01 -16.03 1.55
CA PRO A 300 -5.02 -15.57 0.60
C PRO A 300 -6.28 -16.45 0.63
N ALA A 301 -7.45 -15.83 0.50
CA ALA A 301 -8.73 -16.53 0.48
C ALA A 301 -8.97 -17.35 -0.80
N PHE A 302 -8.22 -17.05 -1.88
CA PHE A 302 -8.29 -17.76 -3.15
C PHE A 302 -7.01 -18.55 -3.47
N PRO A 303 -7.11 -19.68 -4.20
CA PRO A 303 -5.94 -20.46 -4.63
C PRO A 303 -5.09 -19.69 -5.64
N LEU A 304 -3.80 -20.03 -5.70
CA LEU A 304 -2.85 -19.50 -6.68
C LEU A 304 -3.32 -19.81 -8.10
N PHE A 305 -3.29 -18.82 -9.00
CA PHE A 305 -3.64 -19.03 -10.41
C PHE A 305 -2.64 -19.94 -11.14
N MET A 306 -1.35 -19.69 -10.94
CA MET A 306 -0.23 -20.44 -11.50
C MET A 306 1.06 -20.11 -10.71
N PRO A 307 2.05 -21.01 -10.63
CA PRO A 307 3.34 -20.70 -10.04
C PRO A 307 4.04 -19.51 -10.70
N SER A 308 4.69 -18.65 -9.91
CA SER A 308 5.38 -17.45 -10.41
C SER A 308 6.53 -17.80 -11.37
N LEU A 309 7.24 -18.89 -11.08
CA LEU A 309 8.35 -19.41 -11.89
C LEU A 309 7.94 -19.78 -13.32
N LEU A 310 6.67 -20.16 -13.57
CA LEU A 310 6.19 -20.41 -14.95
C LEU A 310 6.08 -19.12 -15.77
N VAL A 311 5.99 -17.96 -15.11
CA VAL A 311 6.04 -16.65 -15.76
C VAL A 311 7.50 -16.22 -15.92
N THR A 312 8.30 -16.27 -14.85
CA THR A 312 9.68 -15.75 -14.88
C THR A 312 10.59 -16.56 -15.81
N CYS A 313 10.43 -17.89 -15.89
CA CYS A 313 11.27 -18.73 -16.76
C CYS A 313 11.15 -18.39 -18.26
N SER A 314 10.09 -17.68 -18.65
CA SER A 314 9.87 -17.22 -20.04
C SER A 314 10.62 -15.95 -20.40
N TRP A 315 11.22 -15.26 -19.42
CA TRP A 315 11.89 -13.97 -19.62
C TRP A 315 13.34 -14.13 -20.08
N SER A 316 13.79 -13.23 -20.96
CA SER A 316 15.19 -13.16 -21.40
C SER A 316 16.15 -12.86 -20.24
N THR A 317 15.75 -11.94 -19.35
CA THR A 317 16.53 -11.56 -18.15
C THR A 317 16.80 -12.74 -17.22
N SER A 318 15.88 -13.71 -17.12
CA SER A 318 16.01 -14.90 -16.28
C SER A 318 16.87 -16.02 -16.88
N GLN A 319 17.35 -15.89 -18.12
CA GLN A 319 18.22 -16.91 -18.73
C GLN A 319 19.64 -16.88 -18.14
N PRO A 320 20.28 -18.02 -17.83
CA PRO A 320 21.61 -18.06 -17.22
C PRO A 320 22.72 -17.34 -18.02
N GLY A 321 22.54 -17.18 -19.34
CA GLY A 321 23.46 -16.47 -20.23
C GLY A 321 23.16 -14.99 -20.43
N SER A 322 22.10 -14.43 -19.81
CA SER A 322 21.73 -13.03 -20.01
C SER A 322 22.71 -12.07 -19.30
N PRO A 323 22.94 -10.85 -19.84
CA PRO A 323 23.75 -9.84 -19.15
C PRO A 323 23.16 -9.49 -17.77
N ALA A 324 21.83 -9.36 -17.68
CA ALA A 324 21.13 -9.03 -16.44
C ALA A 324 21.36 -10.08 -15.33
N MET A 325 21.26 -11.37 -15.66
CA MET A 325 21.53 -12.48 -14.72
C MET A 325 23.01 -12.52 -14.31
N GLN A 326 23.93 -12.18 -15.21
CA GLN A 326 25.37 -12.14 -14.89
C GLN A 326 25.72 -10.98 -13.97
N ASN A 327 25.17 -9.78 -14.21
CA ASN A 327 25.36 -8.59 -13.39
C ASN A 327 24.90 -8.81 -11.93
N LEU A 328 23.82 -9.56 -11.75
CA LEU A 328 23.23 -9.89 -10.44
C LEU A 328 23.45 -11.36 -10.05
N SER A 329 24.51 -11.99 -10.54
CA SER A 329 24.79 -13.43 -10.35
C SER A 329 25.00 -13.88 -8.90
N ALA A 330 25.34 -12.95 -7.99
CA ALA A 330 25.44 -13.21 -6.56
C ALA A 330 24.06 -13.20 -5.84
N LEU A 331 23.01 -12.66 -6.46
CA LEU A 331 21.70 -12.47 -5.85
C LEU A 331 21.10 -13.82 -5.44
N THR A 332 20.67 -13.93 -4.18
CA THR A 332 20.24 -15.15 -3.45
C THR A 332 21.28 -16.24 -3.16
N SER A 333 22.56 -16.09 -3.54
CA SER A 333 23.61 -17.07 -3.22
C SER A 333 23.83 -17.28 -1.71
N GLY A 334 23.59 -16.24 -0.90
CA GLY A 334 23.67 -16.29 0.57
C GLY A 334 22.65 -17.22 1.23
N PHE A 335 21.57 -17.60 0.54
CA PHE A 335 20.56 -18.54 1.07
C PHE A 335 20.92 -20.01 0.86
N GLY A 336 22.08 -20.34 0.28
CA GLY A 336 22.45 -21.72 -0.06
C GLY A 336 22.42 -22.70 1.12
N PHE A 337 22.56 -22.22 2.37
CA PHE A 337 22.43 -23.07 3.57
C PHE A 337 21.03 -23.70 3.70
N LEU A 338 19.97 -23.08 3.16
CA LEU A 338 18.59 -23.59 3.24
C LEU A 338 18.43 -24.97 2.57
N GLU A 339 19.31 -25.34 1.62
CA GLU A 339 19.32 -26.66 0.99
C GLU A 339 19.77 -27.78 1.96
N TYR A 340 20.46 -27.42 3.05
CA TYR A 340 21.16 -28.36 3.94
C TYR A 340 20.65 -28.37 5.39
N ILE A 341 19.76 -27.45 5.79
CA ILE A 341 19.20 -27.39 7.16
C ILE A 341 18.19 -28.52 7.48
N GLY A 342 17.84 -29.37 6.52
CA GLY A 342 17.02 -30.57 6.75
C GLY A 342 15.52 -30.32 6.99
N LEU A 343 15.01 -29.16 6.57
CA LEU A 343 13.59 -28.78 6.64
C LEU A 343 12.99 -28.78 5.23
N ALA A 344 11.84 -29.42 5.02
CA ALA A 344 11.24 -29.53 3.68
C ALA A 344 10.73 -28.17 3.16
N GLU A 345 10.14 -27.40 4.06
CA GLU A 345 9.59 -26.06 3.85
C GLU A 345 10.68 -25.06 3.41
N ALA A 346 11.94 -25.30 3.78
CA ALA A 346 13.07 -24.49 3.33
C ALA A 346 13.34 -24.63 1.82
N ILE A 347 13.01 -25.78 1.22
CA ILE A 347 13.11 -26.00 -0.24
C ILE A 347 12.01 -25.23 -0.97
N ASP A 348 10.80 -25.18 -0.41
CA ASP A 348 9.70 -24.36 -0.95
C ASP A 348 10.02 -22.86 -0.83
N LEU A 349 10.60 -22.43 0.30
CA LEU A 349 11.09 -21.06 0.48
C LEU A 349 12.21 -20.72 -0.52
N LEU A 350 13.14 -21.64 -0.81
CA LEU A 350 14.14 -21.45 -1.87
C LEU A 350 13.51 -21.30 -3.26
N SER A 351 12.42 -22.02 -3.54
CA SER A 351 11.65 -21.84 -4.78
C SER A 351 11.06 -20.43 -4.87
N VAL A 352 10.44 -19.95 -3.79
CA VAL A 352 9.92 -18.58 -3.68
C VAL A 352 11.03 -17.55 -3.84
N LEU A 353 12.17 -17.72 -3.16
CA LEU A 353 13.34 -16.82 -3.24
C LEU A 353 13.91 -16.73 -4.66
N ARG A 354 13.95 -17.85 -5.41
CA ARG A 354 14.34 -17.85 -6.83
C ARG A 354 13.34 -17.04 -7.68
N GLY A 355 12.05 -17.11 -7.38
CA GLY A 355 11.03 -16.25 -7.98
C GLY A 355 11.29 -14.77 -7.68
N VAL A 356 11.55 -14.41 -6.41
CA VAL A 356 11.89 -13.02 -6.01
C VAL A 356 13.13 -12.53 -6.77
N ARG A 357 14.18 -13.35 -6.85
CA ARG A 357 15.42 -13.04 -7.58
C ARG A 357 15.12 -12.66 -9.03
N ASP A 358 14.40 -13.51 -9.74
CA ASP A 358 14.09 -13.30 -11.17
C ASP A 358 13.23 -12.04 -11.39
N ILE A 359 12.28 -11.77 -10.49
CA ILE A 359 11.48 -10.54 -10.45
C ILE A 359 12.36 -9.30 -10.22
N THR A 360 13.29 -9.37 -9.27
CA THR A 360 14.23 -8.27 -8.97
C THR A 360 15.16 -7.98 -10.15
N ILE A 361 15.73 -9.00 -10.79
CA ILE A 361 16.57 -8.85 -11.98
C ILE A 361 15.77 -8.22 -13.13
N ALA A 362 14.56 -8.73 -13.41
CA ALA A 362 13.69 -8.16 -14.43
C ALA A 362 13.28 -6.71 -14.15
N PHE A 363 13.09 -6.36 -12.87
CA PHE A 363 12.76 -5.00 -12.45
C PHE A 363 13.97 -4.05 -12.55
N ASP A 364 15.17 -4.50 -12.21
CA ASP A 364 16.41 -3.74 -12.39
C ASP A 364 16.66 -3.42 -13.87
N SER A 365 16.56 -4.43 -14.75
CA SER A 365 16.58 -4.26 -16.21
C SER A 365 15.52 -3.26 -16.69
N TYR A 366 14.31 -3.29 -16.13
CA TYR A 366 13.24 -2.35 -16.46
C TYR A 366 13.56 -0.91 -16.00
N GLN A 367 14.12 -0.74 -14.79
CA GLN A 367 14.55 0.58 -14.29
C GLN A 367 15.67 1.19 -15.14
N HIS A 368 16.58 0.36 -15.65
CA HIS A 368 17.64 0.76 -16.57
C HIS A 368 17.18 0.93 -18.04
N GLY A 369 15.93 0.57 -18.37
CA GLY A 369 15.38 0.69 -19.72
C GLY A 369 15.97 -0.32 -20.73
N GLU A 370 16.44 -1.48 -20.25
CA GLU A 370 17.05 -2.50 -21.10
C GLU A 370 16.03 -3.10 -22.09
N PRO A 371 16.39 -3.34 -23.37
CA PRO A 371 15.45 -3.87 -24.37
C PRO A 371 14.92 -5.28 -24.08
N GLU A 372 15.61 -6.04 -23.24
CA GLU A 372 15.23 -7.40 -22.82
C GLU A 372 14.30 -7.41 -21.60
N ALA A 373 14.08 -6.25 -20.96
CA ALA A 373 13.25 -6.14 -19.76
C ALA A 373 11.76 -6.47 -20.06
N PRO A 374 11.13 -7.33 -19.25
CA PRO A 374 9.68 -7.54 -19.34
C PRO A 374 8.90 -6.24 -19.05
N PRO A 375 7.73 -6.03 -19.68
CA PRO A 375 6.88 -4.88 -19.35
C PRO A 375 6.48 -4.91 -17.86
N ILE A 376 6.50 -3.75 -17.21
CA ILE A 376 6.26 -3.62 -15.76
C ILE A 376 4.99 -4.29 -15.25
N LYS A 377 3.90 -4.29 -16.04
CA LYS A 377 2.65 -5.00 -15.71
C LYS A 377 2.83 -6.52 -15.58
N ILE A 378 3.72 -7.12 -16.36
CA ILE A 378 4.06 -8.55 -16.30
C ILE A 378 4.97 -8.85 -15.10
N ILE A 379 5.88 -7.92 -14.77
CA ILE A 379 6.70 -8.00 -13.54
C ILE A 379 5.79 -7.94 -12.30
N ILE A 380 4.86 -6.98 -12.25
CA ILE A 380 3.84 -6.85 -11.20
C ILE A 380 2.96 -8.12 -11.11
N PHE A 381 2.55 -8.68 -12.25
CA PHE A 381 1.77 -9.93 -12.29
C PHE A 381 2.54 -11.10 -11.65
N ALA A 382 3.78 -11.36 -12.09
CA ALA A 382 4.63 -12.40 -11.52
C ALA A 382 4.91 -12.16 -10.02
N ARG A 383 5.09 -10.89 -9.62
CA ARG A 383 5.28 -10.50 -8.22
C ARG A 383 4.07 -10.77 -7.36
N ASN A 384 2.85 -10.53 -7.84
CA ASN A 384 1.64 -10.90 -7.10
C ASN A 384 1.55 -12.42 -6.92
N LEU A 385 1.87 -13.22 -7.95
CA LEU A 385 1.93 -14.68 -7.82
C LEU A 385 2.97 -15.13 -6.78
N ASN A 386 4.16 -14.53 -6.80
CA ASN A 386 5.22 -14.85 -5.84
C ASN A 386 4.90 -14.44 -4.39
N GLN A 387 4.19 -13.31 -4.22
CA GLN A 387 3.65 -12.91 -2.91
C GLN A 387 2.59 -13.90 -2.40
N HIS A 388 1.74 -14.45 -3.28
CA HIS A 388 0.79 -15.50 -2.92
C HIS A 388 1.52 -16.79 -2.48
N GLU A 389 2.54 -17.22 -3.22
CA GLU A 389 3.37 -18.38 -2.84
C GLU A 389 4.02 -18.17 -1.46
N LEU A 390 4.63 -17.00 -1.23
CA LEU A 390 5.25 -16.61 0.04
C LEU A 390 4.26 -16.61 1.22
N LEU A 391 3.02 -16.13 1.02
CA LEU A 391 1.95 -16.18 2.02
C LEU A 391 1.40 -17.60 2.25
N THR A 392 1.55 -18.48 1.27
CA THR A 392 1.04 -19.86 1.34
C THR A 392 2.01 -20.79 2.08
N LEU A 393 3.30 -20.45 2.14
CA LEU A 393 4.31 -21.16 2.94
C LEU A 393 3.85 -21.35 4.41
N PRO A 394 4.24 -22.45 5.08
CA PRO A 394 3.95 -22.64 6.49
C PRO A 394 4.53 -21.52 7.36
N ASP A 395 3.76 -21.14 8.37
CA ASP A 395 4.21 -20.25 9.44
C ASP A 395 4.62 -21.15 10.61
N LEU A 396 5.93 -21.25 10.86
CA LEU A 396 6.49 -22.19 11.84
C LEU A 396 6.90 -21.49 13.15
N SER A 397 6.40 -20.27 13.38
CA SER A 397 6.71 -19.51 14.60
C SER A 397 6.24 -20.23 15.87
N GLU A 398 5.07 -20.88 15.88
CA GLU A 398 4.57 -21.62 17.05
C GLU A 398 5.50 -22.78 17.46
N GLU A 399 6.13 -23.45 16.49
CA GLU A 399 7.11 -24.53 16.73
C GLU A 399 8.46 -23.99 17.25
N LEU A 400 8.76 -22.72 16.95
CA LEU A 400 9.96 -22.03 17.44
C LEU A 400 9.78 -21.50 18.87
N TYR A 401 8.57 -21.08 19.25
CA TYR A 401 8.23 -20.49 20.56
C TYR A 401 7.24 -21.37 21.39
N PRO A 402 7.54 -22.65 21.69
CA PRO A 402 6.62 -23.47 22.45
C PRO A 402 6.35 -22.90 23.84
N GLU A 403 5.09 -22.54 24.12
CA GLU A 403 4.62 -22.22 25.47
C GLU A 403 4.67 -23.49 26.35
N ASP A 404 5.58 -23.51 27.33
CA ASP A 404 5.95 -24.69 28.11
C ASP A 404 4.77 -25.53 28.66
N LEU A 405 4.68 -26.79 28.22
CA LEU A 405 4.16 -27.90 29.03
C LEU A 405 5.06 -29.12 28.88
N GLY A 406 5.97 -29.28 29.85
CA GLY A 406 7.18 -30.08 29.73
C GLY A 406 7.01 -31.55 29.32
N GLN A 407 7.54 -31.88 28.14
CA GLN A 407 8.25 -33.14 27.86
C GLN A 407 9.10 -33.01 26.59
N GLY A 408 10.43 -32.97 26.75
CA GLY A 408 11.39 -33.04 25.66
C GLY A 408 11.35 -31.86 24.68
N SER A 409 12.03 -30.76 25.02
CA SER A 409 12.39 -29.73 24.03
C SER A 409 13.04 -30.42 22.82
N PRO A 410 12.64 -30.12 21.56
CA PRO A 410 13.31 -30.68 20.40
C PRO A 410 14.80 -30.27 20.43
N PRO A 411 15.71 -31.13 19.94
CA PRO A 411 17.14 -30.83 19.98
C PRO A 411 17.46 -29.51 19.27
N ALA A 412 18.61 -28.91 19.60
CA ALA A 412 18.98 -27.58 19.13
C ALA A 412 18.97 -27.46 17.59
N THR A 413 19.37 -28.52 16.87
CA THR A 413 19.50 -28.52 15.41
C THR A 413 18.15 -28.32 14.68
N PRO A 414 17.06 -29.04 14.99
CA PRO A 414 15.71 -28.67 14.53
C PRO A 414 15.32 -27.21 14.81
N ARG A 415 15.56 -26.69 16.02
CA ARG A 415 15.18 -25.30 16.36
C ARG A 415 16.01 -24.26 15.60
N GLN A 416 17.27 -24.55 15.31
CA GLN A 416 18.13 -23.74 14.44
C GLN A 416 17.58 -23.68 13.01
N ALA A 417 17.15 -24.81 12.44
CA ALA A 417 16.52 -24.86 11.13
C ALA A 417 15.21 -24.03 11.07
N LEU A 418 14.35 -24.17 12.10
CA LEU A 418 13.11 -23.38 12.23
C LEU A 418 13.39 -21.86 12.32
N ALA A 419 14.35 -21.45 13.16
CA ALA A 419 14.72 -20.03 13.30
C ALA A 419 15.27 -19.44 11.99
N LEU A 420 16.13 -20.19 11.29
CA LEU A 420 16.69 -19.77 10.00
C LEU A 420 15.61 -19.67 8.92
N TYR A 421 14.69 -20.63 8.85
CA TYR A 421 13.54 -20.59 7.94
C TYR A 421 12.63 -19.39 8.22
N GLU A 422 12.22 -19.18 9.48
CA GLU A 422 11.34 -18.07 9.84
C GLU A 422 12.01 -16.70 9.61
N LEU A 423 13.31 -16.55 9.92
CA LEU A 423 14.06 -15.33 9.58
C LEU A 423 14.04 -15.07 8.07
N CYS A 424 14.37 -16.06 7.25
CA CYS A 424 14.38 -15.91 5.80
C CYS A 424 12.97 -15.62 5.24
N ARG A 425 11.94 -16.31 5.72
CA ARG A 425 10.54 -16.11 5.31
C ARG A 425 10.05 -14.71 5.67
N LEU A 426 10.21 -14.29 6.93
CA LEU A 426 9.80 -12.97 7.41
C LEU A 426 10.59 -11.84 6.73
N CYS A 427 11.91 -11.97 6.58
CA CYS A 427 12.71 -10.94 5.90
C CYS A 427 12.47 -10.91 4.38
N THR A 428 11.95 -11.98 3.77
CA THR A 428 11.44 -11.95 2.40
C THR A 428 10.18 -11.08 2.31
N PHE A 429 9.27 -11.14 3.29
CA PHE A 429 8.17 -10.16 3.38
C PHE A 429 8.68 -8.73 3.56
N VAL A 430 9.73 -8.52 4.36
CA VAL A 430 10.36 -7.20 4.51
C VAL A 430 10.87 -6.68 3.17
N PHE A 431 11.65 -7.47 2.43
CA PHE A 431 12.13 -7.09 1.09
C PHE A 431 10.96 -6.84 0.12
N GLN A 432 9.92 -7.67 0.16
CA GLN A 432 8.70 -7.44 -0.62
C GLN A 432 8.05 -6.09 -0.28
N MET A 433 7.91 -5.72 1.00
CA MET A 433 7.31 -4.45 1.42
C MET A 433 8.20 -3.24 1.18
N THR A 434 9.54 -3.36 1.23
CA THR A 434 10.45 -2.22 1.03
C THR A 434 10.85 -2.00 -0.43
N VAL A 435 10.85 -3.04 -1.27
CA VAL A 435 11.36 -2.96 -2.66
C VAL A 435 10.26 -3.19 -3.70
N LEU A 436 9.49 -4.28 -3.59
CA LEU A 436 8.61 -4.74 -4.68
C LEU A 436 7.13 -4.31 -4.53
N LEU A 437 6.69 -4.02 -3.31
CA LEU A 437 5.41 -3.45 -2.92
C LEU A 437 5.63 -2.29 -1.90
N PRO A 438 6.36 -1.23 -2.28
CA PRO A 438 6.71 -0.10 -1.41
C PRO A 438 5.53 0.62 -0.75
N ASN A 439 4.31 0.41 -1.27
CA ASN A 439 3.04 0.93 -0.76
C ASN A 439 2.75 0.57 0.72
N LEU A 440 3.27 -0.56 1.19
CA LEU A 440 3.08 -1.01 2.58
C LEU A 440 4.17 -0.50 3.54
N HIS A 441 5.28 0.04 3.02
CA HIS A 441 6.44 0.44 3.82
C HIS A 441 6.11 1.56 4.84
N ASP A 442 5.35 2.57 4.41
CA ASP A 442 4.94 3.68 5.28
C ASP A 442 3.78 3.32 6.25
N SER A 443 3.24 2.09 6.19
CA SER A 443 2.11 1.65 7.03
C SER A 443 2.60 1.00 8.33
N ILE A 444 2.73 1.81 9.38
CA ILE A 444 3.24 1.38 10.70
C ILE A 444 2.45 0.20 11.27
N ASP A 445 1.12 0.20 11.12
CA ASP A 445 0.24 -0.89 11.61
C ASP A 445 0.51 -2.23 10.90
N VAL A 446 1.07 -2.21 9.69
CA VAL A 446 1.49 -3.40 8.94
C VAL A 446 2.94 -3.76 9.24
N THR A 447 3.86 -2.79 9.28
CA THR A 447 5.30 -3.06 9.39
C THR A 447 5.75 -3.46 10.80
N ILE A 448 5.16 -2.87 11.85
CA ILE A 448 5.52 -3.17 13.24
C ILE A 448 5.30 -4.66 13.60
N PRO A 449 4.17 -5.31 13.29
CA PRO A 449 3.98 -6.74 13.54
C PRO A 449 5.05 -7.63 12.91
N TYR A 450 5.48 -7.37 11.66
CA TYR A 450 6.58 -8.13 11.04
C TYR A 450 7.90 -7.95 11.80
N ALA A 451 8.25 -6.71 12.14
CA ALA A 451 9.48 -6.42 12.86
C ALA A 451 9.49 -7.00 14.28
N GLN A 452 8.36 -7.01 14.99
CA GLN A 452 8.25 -7.66 16.31
C GLN A 452 8.53 -9.16 16.23
N ARG A 453 7.98 -9.85 15.21
CA ARG A 453 8.25 -11.28 14.98
C ARG A 453 9.72 -11.55 14.62
N ILE A 454 10.32 -10.72 13.76
CA ILE A 454 11.74 -10.82 13.41
C ILE A 454 12.62 -10.57 14.64
N ARG A 455 12.29 -9.58 15.48
CA ARG A 455 12.99 -9.30 16.74
C ARG A 455 13.00 -10.53 17.66
N LEU A 456 11.84 -11.15 17.90
CA LEU A 456 11.74 -12.37 18.70
C LEU A 456 12.58 -13.50 18.10
N CYS A 457 12.53 -13.66 16.77
CA CYS A 457 13.27 -14.70 16.07
C CYS A 457 14.78 -14.49 16.15
N LEU A 458 15.26 -13.25 16.01
CA LEU A 458 16.66 -12.86 16.21
C LEU A 458 17.11 -13.11 17.66
N GLN A 459 16.29 -12.77 18.65
CA GLN A 459 16.60 -13.01 20.06
C GLN A 459 16.75 -14.51 20.37
N VAL A 460 15.85 -15.36 19.87
CA VAL A 460 15.98 -16.82 20.02
C VAL A 460 17.19 -17.36 19.25
N ALA A 461 17.40 -16.90 18.02
CA ALA A 461 18.53 -17.28 17.18
C ALA A 461 19.89 -17.00 17.84
N THR A 462 20.05 -15.85 18.50
CA THR A 462 21.34 -15.49 19.13
C THR A 462 21.48 -16.00 20.56
N THR A 463 20.46 -15.87 21.41
CA THR A 463 20.58 -16.14 22.86
C THR A 463 20.31 -17.59 23.24
N ASN A 464 19.40 -18.29 22.54
CA ASN A 464 19.06 -19.69 22.85
C ASN A 464 19.77 -20.68 21.92
N LEU A 465 20.10 -20.28 20.69
CA LEU A 465 20.55 -21.17 19.62
C LEU A 465 21.98 -20.87 19.12
N SER A 466 22.64 -19.84 19.64
CA SER A 466 24.01 -19.43 19.29
C SER A 466 24.31 -19.32 17.77
N LEU A 467 23.30 -19.02 16.93
CA LEU A 467 23.48 -18.95 15.47
C LEU A 467 24.48 -17.86 15.05
N HIS A 468 24.72 -16.86 15.90
CA HIS A 468 25.74 -15.83 15.69
C HIS A 468 27.18 -16.34 15.84
N GLU A 469 27.41 -17.52 16.44
CA GLU A 469 28.74 -18.11 16.56
C GLU A 469 29.20 -18.70 15.22
N ASP A 470 28.30 -19.36 14.48
CA ASP A 470 28.59 -19.97 13.18
C ASP A 470 28.78 -18.90 12.09
N PRO A 471 29.96 -18.81 11.43
CA PRO A 471 30.19 -17.89 10.33
C PRO A 471 29.17 -18.01 9.18
N ALA A 472 28.58 -19.19 8.96
CA ALA A 472 27.61 -19.41 7.89
C ALA A 472 26.29 -18.65 8.09
N TYR A 473 25.90 -18.37 9.34
CA TYR A 473 24.63 -17.72 9.67
C TYR A 473 24.77 -16.25 10.10
N ARG A 474 25.97 -15.78 10.45
CA ARG A 474 26.23 -14.36 10.76
C ARG A 474 25.78 -13.41 9.65
N ASP A 475 25.98 -13.83 8.40
CA ASP A 475 25.70 -13.01 7.21
C ASP A 475 24.18 -12.87 6.96
N VAL A 476 23.39 -13.92 7.21
CA VAL A 476 21.90 -13.82 7.14
C VAL A 476 21.32 -13.05 8.32
N LEU A 477 21.92 -13.16 9.53
CA LEU A 477 21.53 -12.34 10.68
C LEU A 477 21.78 -10.85 10.43
N LEU A 478 22.91 -10.50 9.79
CA LEU A 478 23.23 -9.13 9.37
C LEU A 478 22.21 -8.60 8.36
N TRP A 479 21.90 -9.38 7.31
CA TRP A 479 20.90 -9.01 6.31
C TRP A 479 19.50 -8.83 6.92
N ALA A 480 19.04 -9.81 7.71
CA ALA A 480 17.74 -9.77 8.39
C ALA A 480 17.59 -8.52 9.27
N THR A 481 18.58 -8.24 10.11
CA THR A 481 18.54 -7.11 11.04
C THR A 481 18.57 -5.77 10.30
N LEU A 482 19.44 -5.59 9.30
CA LEU A 482 19.56 -4.33 8.57
C LEU A 482 18.34 -4.02 7.69
N MET A 483 17.79 -5.03 7.00
CA MET A 483 16.56 -4.88 6.22
C MET A 483 15.37 -4.53 7.12
N THR A 484 15.30 -5.10 8.32
CA THR A 484 14.23 -4.81 9.28
C THR A 484 14.41 -3.44 9.93
N ALA A 485 15.65 -3.01 10.23
CA ALA A 485 15.94 -1.65 10.67
C ALA A 485 15.46 -0.61 9.63
N TRP A 486 15.64 -0.89 8.32
CA TRP A 486 15.10 -0.04 7.26
C TRP A 486 13.57 0.00 7.28
N LEU A 487 12.91 -1.16 7.38
CA LEU A 487 11.44 -1.25 7.42
C LEU A 487 10.81 -0.39 8.53
N VAL A 488 11.44 -0.33 9.71
CA VAL A 488 10.88 0.35 10.88
C VAL A 488 11.54 1.70 11.20
N LYS A 489 12.31 2.26 10.27
CA LYS A 489 12.99 3.55 10.46
C LYS A 489 11.99 4.66 10.75
N GLY A 490 12.20 5.38 11.86
CA GLY A 490 11.28 6.40 12.36
C GLY A 490 10.21 5.88 13.35
N THR A 491 10.31 4.62 13.78
CA THR A 491 9.48 4.05 14.86
C THR A 491 10.31 3.74 16.10
N SER A 492 9.66 3.48 17.24
CA SER A 492 10.33 3.12 18.50
C SER A 492 10.98 1.72 18.51
N LEU A 493 10.81 0.90 17.46
CA LEU A 493 11.55 -0.36 17.32
C LEU A 493 12.90 -0.18 16.64
N TYR A 494 13.14 0.95 15.97
CA TYR A 494 14.35 1.20 15.17
C TYR A 494 15.63 1.03 15.99
N ASP A 495 15.70 1.71 17.13
CA ASP A 495 16.87 1.74 18.01
C ASP A 495 17.30 0.32 18.43
N TRP A 496 16.34 -0.57 18.71
CA TRP A 496 16.63 -1.97 19.06
C TRP A 496 17.39 -2.72 17.95
N PHE A 497 17.05 -2.49 16.68
CA PHE A 497 17.77 -3.12 15.57
C PHE A 497 19.16 -2.51 15.35
N VAL A 498 19.33 -1.20 15.61
CA VAL A 498 20.63 -0.53 15.55
C VAL A 498 21.54 -1.05 16.67
N ASP A 499 21.05 -1.15 17.90
CA ASP A 499 21.76 -1.72 19.05
C ASP A 499 22.19 -3.18 18.78
N PHE A 500 21.28 -4.00 18.24
CA PHE A 500 21.58 -5.37 17.85
C PHE A 500 22.67 -5.45 16.76
N LEU A 501 22.67 -4.55 15.77
CA LEU A 501 23.75 -4.46 14.76
C LEU A 501 25.09 -4.09 15.42
N VAL A 502 25.10 -3.13 16.35
CA VAL A 502 26.31 -2.73 17.10
C VAL A 502 26.87 -3.89 17.92
N GLU A 503 26.01 -4.63 18.62
CA GLU A 503 26.40 -5.83 19.39
C GLU A 503 26.95 -6.93 18.48
N HIS A 504 26.21 -7.31 17.43
CA HIS A 504 26.58 -8.39 16.50
C HIS A 504 27.93 -8.13 15.80
N VAL A 505 28.18 -6.89 15.40
CA VAL A 505 29.45 -6.46 14.79
C VAL A 505 30.59 -6.43 15.80
N SER A 506 30.30 -6.07 17.06
CA SER A 506 31.30 -6.06 18.14
C SER A 506 31.68 -7.48 18.57
N ALA A 507 30.74 -8.42 18.64
CA ALA A 507 31.01 -9.85 18.87
C ALA A 507 31.81 -10.48 17.72
N ALA A 508 31.58 -10.06 16.47
CA ALA A 508 32.40 -10.48 15.33
C ALA A 508 33.85 -9.96 15.39
N ARG A 509 34.12 -8.89 16.15
CA ARG A 509 35.47 -8.34 16.38
C ARG A 509 36.25 -9.17 17.40
N THR A 510 35.64 -9.50 18.54
CA THR A 510 36.27 -10.28 19.63
C THR A 510 36.56 -11.72 19.23
N ALA A 511 35.78 -12.31 18.31
CA ALA A 511 36.03 -13.63 17.77
C ALA A 511 37.21 -13.71 16.75
N ARG A 512 37.80 -12.58 16.34
CA ARG A 512 38.87 -12.51 15.33
C ARG A 512 40.20 -11.97 15.88
N ILE A 513 40.53 -12.31 17.13
CA ILE A 513 41.81 -11.94 17.76
C ILE A 513 42.94 -12.85 17.25
N ASP A 514 43.27 -12.70 15.97
CA ASP A 514 44.50 -13.18 15.35
C ASP A 514 45.12 -12.03 14.51
N GLY A 515 46.02 -11.27 15.15
CA GLY A 515 47.03 -10.43 14.50
C GLY A 515 46.60 -9.13 13.79
N GLY A 516 45.32 -8.90 13.50
CA GLY A 516 44.84 -7.71 12.77
C GLY A 516 44.17 -6.64 13.63
N THR A 517 44.44 -5.36 13.37
CA THR A 517 43.64 -4.25 13.89
C THR A 517 42.23 -4.29 13.30
N ALA A 518 41.32 -4.95 14.01
CA ALA A 518 39.96 -5.26 13.56
C ALA A 518 39.05 -4.01 13.52
N SER A 519 39.28 -3.18 12.51
CA SER A 519 38.37 -2.11 12.05
C SER A 519 36.96 -2.66 11.84
N VAL A 520 35.95 -1.82 12.10
CA VAL A 520 34.54 -2.09 11.75
C VAL A 520 34.45 -2.60 10.30
N SER A 521 33.54 -3.55 10.03
CA SER A 521 33.32 -4.03 8.66
C SER A 521 32.85 -2.88 7.78
N LYS A 522 33.80 -2.20 7.11
CA LYS A 522 33.53 -1.03 6.27
C LYS A 522 32.38 -1.31 5.30
N TRP A 523 31.53 -0.32 5.09
CA TRP A 523 30.34 -0.41 4.23
C TRP A 523 30.49 -1.26 2.94
N PRO A 524 31.57 -1.17 2.13
CA PRO A 524 31.71 -2.01 0.93
C PRO A 524 31.69 -3.51 1.21
N ARG A 525 32.23 -3.97 2.34
CA ARG A 525 32.18 -5.38 2.74
C ARG A 525 30.76 -5.79 3.15
N VAL A 526 30.06 -4.92 3.86
CA VAL A 526 28.67 -5.14 4.30
C VAL A 526 27.75 -5.20 3.10
N ARG A 527 27.83 -4.23 2.17
CA ARG A 527 27.11 -4.27 0.89
C ARG A 527 27.33 -5.57 0.14
N ASN A 528 28.58 -6.06 0.03
CA ASN A 528 28.87 -7.34 -0.64
C ASN A 528 28.20 -8.55 0.04
N ILE A 529 28.04 -8.54 1.37
CA ILE A 529 27.30 -9.58 2.09
C ILE A 529 25.80 -9.45 1.79
N LEU A 530 25.23 -8.25 1.92
CA LEU A 530 23.81 -7.98 1.68
C LEU A 530 23.39 -8.32 0.24
N SER A 531 24.23 -7.99 -0.75
CA SER A 531 23.98 -8.28 -2.16
C SER A 531 24.00 -9.77 -2.52
N SER A 532 24.47 -10.64 -1.61
CA SER A 532 24.36 -12.09 -1.77
C SER A 532 22.97 -12.63 -1.41
N PHE A 533 22.15 -11.87 -0.67
CA PHE A 533 20.78 -12.25 -0.28
C PHE A 533 19.76 -11.63 -1.25
N LEU A 534 18.64 -11.09 -0.75
CA LEU A 534 17.75 -10.25 -1.56
C LEU A 534 18.19 -8.79 -1.43
N TRP A 535 18.49 -8.18 -2.57
CA TRP A 535 19.05 -6.84 -2.68
C TRP A 535 18.71 -6.22 -4.04
N LEU A 536 18.52 -4.90 -4.07
CA LEU A 536 18.40 -4.12 -5.29
C LEU A 536 19.06 -2.76 -5.03
N ASP A 537 20.17 -2.44 -5.70
CA ASP A 537 20.97 -1.24 -5.36
C ASP A 537 20.16 0.06 -5.51
N SER A 538 19.29 0.16 -6.52
CA SER A 538 18.46 1.36 -6.77
C SER A 538 17.54 1.73 -5.60
N GLU A 539 17.12 0.74 -4.80
CA GLU A 539 16.17 0.91 -3.69
C GLU A 539 16.86 0.75 -2.31
N CYS A 540 17.77 -0.22 -2.17
CA CYS A 540 18.35 -0.61 -0.87
C CYS A 540 19.62 0.18 -0.51
N LEU A 541 20.41 0.64 -1.48
CA LEU A 541 21.77 1.15 -1.24
C LEU A 541 21.80 2.35 -0.29
N ALA A 542 21.05 3.40 -0.60
CA ALA A 542 21.01 4.62 0.20
C ALA A 542 20.44 4.44 1.61
N PRO A 543 19.25 3.83 1.82
CA PRO A 543 18.71 3.69 3.17
C PRO A 543 19.54 2.76 4.07
N CYS A 544 20.05 1.65 3.54
CA CYS A 544 20.89 0.73 4.31
C CYS A 544 22.28 1.32 4.62
N ALA A 545 22.85 2.14 3.73
CA ALA A 545 24.10 2.86 4.01
C ALA A 545 23.93 3.83 5.19
N LEU A 546 22.84 4.61 5.23
CA LEU A 546 22.57 5.55 6.32
C LEU A 546 22.42 4.85 7.69
N ILE A 547 21.77 3.68 7.72
CA ILE A 547 21.67 2.87 8.94
C ILE A 547 23.05 2.35 9.34
N TRP A 548 23.89 1.96 8.37
CA TRP A 548 25.24 1.52 8.64
C TRP A 548 26.16 2.63 9.14
N GLU A 549 26.00 3.87 8.66
CA GLU A 549 26.70 5.05 9.18
C GLU A 549 26.37 5.31 10.66
N GLU A 550 25.10 5.13 11.06
CA GLU A 550 24.67 5.21 12.46
C GLU A 550 25.30 4.08 13.32
N VAL A 551 25.40 2.86 12.79
CA VAL A 551 26.09 1.72 13.44
C VAL A 551 27.60 1.94 13.56
N GLU A 552 28.24 2.55 12.55
CA GLU A 552 29.67 2.91 12.60
C GLU A 552 29.93 4.04 13.61
N ALA A 553 29.04 5.03 13.71
CA ALA A 553 29.14 6.13 14.67
C ALA A 553 29.03 5.63 16.12
N SER A 554 28.05 4.78 16.42
CA SER A 554 27.83 4.20 17.77
C SER A 554 28.95 3.25 18.23
N GLN A 555 29.91 2.90 17.37
CA GLN A 555 31.08 2.09 17.72
C GLN A 555 32.35 2.90 18.02
N ILE A 556 32.30 4.23 17.91
CA ILE A 556 33.39 5.13 18.29
C ILE A 556 33.24 5.45 19.78
N PRO A 557 34.22 5.12 20.65
CA PRO A 557 34.15 5.49 22.06
C PRO A 557 34.13 7.02 22.25
N ASP A 558 33.39 7.49 23.26
CA ASP A 558 33.26 8.91 23.67
C ASP A 558 34.57 9.57 24.18
N GLU A 559 35.73 8.95 23.97
CA GLU A 559 37.06 9.40 24.41
C GLU A 559 37.59 10.66 23.67
N LYS A 560 36.72 11.38 22.94
CA LYS A 560 37.05 12.65 22.26
C LYS A 560 36.16 13.84 22.65
N CYS A 561 35.43 13.75 23.76
CA CYS A 561 34.79 14.92 24.37
C CYS A 561 35.53 15.44 25.63
N ALA A 562 36.73 14.92 25.91
CA ALA A 562 37.70 15.51 26.83
C ALA A 562 38.95 15.92 26.04
N ILE A 563 39.47 17.12 26.34
CA ILE A 563 40.60 17.80 25.64
C ILE A 563 40.21 18.41 24.28
N CYS A 564 39.56 19.59 24.34
CA CYS A 564 40.15 20.82 23.81
C CYS A 564 39.54 22.05 24.49
#